data_AF-A0A2G4HE20-F1
#
_entry.id   AF-A0A2G4HE20-F1
#
_cell.length_a   1.000
_cell.length_b   1.000
_cell.length_c   1.000
_cell.angle_alpha   90.00
_cell.angle_beta   90.00
_cell.angle_gamma   90.00
#
_symmetry.space_group_name_H-M   'P 1'
#
loop_
_entity.id
_entity.type
_entity.pdbx_description
1 polymer ?
#
loop_
_entity_poly.entity_id
_entity_poly.type
_entity_poly.pdbx_seq_one_letter_code
_entity_poly.pdbx_strand_id
1 'polypeptide(L)' 'MQRFDRLISDIEPSGLRFPVLIKKYAGQNAKVIAFNREPEFNTVDALMYMDVSDLPQETLRPVLEELEAAQSQV' A
#
# COMPACT_ATOMS: atom_id res chain seq x y z
N MET A 1 -0.79 12.67 2.28
CA MET A 1 0.44 12.07 1.71
C MET A 1 1.53 13.09 1.37
N GLN A 2 1.27 14.22 0.70
CA GLN A 2 2.34 15.17 0.31
C GLN A 2 3.19 15.71 1.47
N ARG A 3 2.60 15.91 2.66
CA ARG A 3 3.35 16.32 3.86
C ARG A 3 4.34 15.26 4.34
N PHE A 4 3.95 13.98 4.27
CA PHE A 4 4.83 12.86 4.62
C PHE A 4 5.97 12.71 3.60
N ASP A 5 5.68 12.85 2.30
CA ASP A 5 6.73 12.83 1.27
C ASP A 5 7.75 13.96 1.46
N ARG A 6 7.32 15.15 1.88
CA ARG A 6 8.24 16.25 2.22
C ARG A 6 9.05 15.94 3.47
N LEU A 7 8.39 15.49 4.54
CA LEU A 7 9.05 15.17 5.80
C LEU A 7 10.13 14.08 5.63
N ILE A 8 9.86 13.04 4.83
CA ILE A 8 10.87 12.03 4.49
C ILE A 8 12.00 12.63 3.65
N SER A 9 11.67 13.45 2.64
CA SER A 9 12.67 14.11 1.80
C SER A 9 13.59 15.07 2.57
N ASP A 10 13.14 15.63 3.68
CA ASP A 10 13.92 16.53 4.54
C ASP A 10 14.87 15.76 5.47
N ILE A 11 14.54 14.50 5.80
CA ILE A 11 15.33 13.64 6.70
C ILE A 11 16.30 12.74 5.94
N GLU A 12 15.90 12.25 4.76
CA GLU A 12 16.70 11.33 3.94
C GLU A 12 17.79 12.07 3.15
N PRO A 13 19.08 11.92 3.50
CA PRO A 13 20.18 12.65 2.86
C PRO A 13 20.32 12.32 1.37
N SER A 14 19.84 11.14 0.99
CA SER A 14 19.92 10.59 -0.37
C SER A 14 18.74 11.01 -1.24
N GLY A 15 17.80 11.80 -0.73
CA GLY A 15 16.57 12.19 -1.44
C GLY A 15 15.60 11.03 -1.68
N LEU A 16 15.73 9.94 -0.91
CA LEU A 16 14.80 8.82 -0.94
C LEU A 16 13.41 9.31 -0.53
N ARG A 17 12.40 8.87 -1.28
CA ARG A 17 10.99 9.18 -1.01
C ARG A 17 10.26 7.92 -0.61
N PHE A 18 9.10 8.11 0.01
CA PHE A 18 8.28 6.99 0.39
C PHE A 18 7.85 6.18 -0.86
N PRO A 19 8.03 4.84 -0.85
CA PRO A 19 7.69 4.00 -2.00
C PRO A 19 6.23 4.16 -2.41
N VAL A 20 5.98 4.27 -3.72
CA VAL A 20 4.66 4.54 -4.28
C VAL A 20 3.62 3.50 -3.85
N LEU A 21 3.99 2.22 -3.81
CA LEU A 21 3.08 1.13 -3.44
C LEU A 21 2.61 1.25 -1.99
N ILE A 22 3.53 1.51 -1.05
CA ILE A 22 3.15 1.66 0.36
C ILE A 22 2.22 2.86 0.55
N LYS A 23 2.42 3.96 -0.20
CA LYS A 23 1.48 5.10 -0.21
C LYS A 23 0.09 4.71 -0.72
N LYS A 24 0.03 3.90 -1.78
CA LYS A 24 -1.24 3.42 -2.34
C LYS A 24 -2.01 2.57 -1.32
N TYR A 25 -1.34 1.61 -0.67
CA TYR A 25 -2.00 0.77 0.34
C TYR A 25 -2.45 1.57 1.55
N ALA A 26 -1.60 2.45 2.08
CA ALA A 26 -1.96 3.31 3.21
C ALA A 26 -3.13 4.28 2.87
N GLY A 27 -3.24 4.71 1.60
CA GLY A 27 -4.38 5.50 1.12
C GLY A 27 -5.68 4.70 1.03
N GLN A 28 -5.60 3.38 0.94
CA GLN A 28 -6.73 2.45 0.89
C GLN A 28 -6.95 1.76 2.24
N ASN A 29 -6.85 2.50 3.35
CA ASN A 29 -7.05 2.00 4.72
C ASN A 29 -6.00 1.03 5.30
N ALA A 30 -4.94 0.67 4.58
CA ALA A 30 -3.95 -0.28 5.12
C ALA A 30 -3.18 0.30 6.32
N LYS A 31 -2.93 -0.54 7.31
CA LYS A 31 -2.21 -0.22 8.56
C LYS A 31 -1.01 -1.13 8.72
N VAL A 32 0.10 -0.57 9.15
CA VAL A 32 1.30 -1.36 9.50
C VAL A 32 1.14 -1.85 10.94
N ILE A 33 1.35 -3.15 11.15
CA ILE A 33 1.24 -3.79 12.47
C ILE A 33 2.63 -3.95 13.10
N ALA A 34 3.59 -4.44 12.33
CA ALA A 34 4.93 -4.75 12.80
C ALA A 34 5.96 -4.60 11.70
N PHE A 35 7.21 -4.46 12.10
CA PHE A 35 8.36 -4.53 11.23
C PHE A 35 9.27 -5.65 11.68
N ASN A 36 9.81 -6.41 10.74
CA ASN A 36 10.90 -7.34 10.99
C ASN A 36 12.12 -6.91 10.17
N ARG A 37 13.31 -7.20 10.72
CA ARG A 37 14.58 -7.01 10.03
C ARG A 37 15.02 -8.38 9.53
N GLU A 38 15.33 -8.48 8.25
CA GLU A 38 15.95 -9.67 7.67
C GLU A 38 17.47 -9.42 7.55
N PRO A 39 18.30 -10.00 8.45
CA PRO A 39 19.73 -9.70 8.50
C PRO A 39 20.47 -10.09 7.23
N GLU A 40 20.00 -11.13 6.54
CA GLU A 40 20.65 -11.65 5.32
C GLU A 40 20.49 -10.72 4.11
N PHE A 41 19.38 -9.96 4.05
CA PHE A 41 19.09 -9.03 2.95
C PHE A 41 19.35 -7.55 3.30
N ASN A 42 19.63 -7.24 4.57
CA ASN A 42 19.74 -5.87 5.08
C ASN A 42 18.49 -5.02 4.76
N THR A 43 17.32 -5.66 4.73
CA THR A 43 16.02 -5.05 4.47
C THR A 43 15.17 -5.00 5.72
N VAL A 44 14.22 -4.07 5.72
CA VAL A 44 13.15 -3.98 6.72
C VAL A 44 11.86 -4.35 6.01
N ASP A 45 11.23 -5.43 6.47
CA ASP A 45 9.94 -5.86 5.99
C ASP A 45 8.84 -5.35 6.93
N ALA A 46 7.71 -4.98 6.35
CA ALA A 46 6.56 -4.47 7.10
C ALA A 46 5.38 -5.44 6.95
N LEU A 47 4.83 -5.90 8.08
CA LEU A 47 3.56 -6.59 8.11
C LEU A 47 2.43 -5.57 8.08
N MET A 48 1.63 -5.59 7.01
CA MET A 48 0.50 -4.69 6.81
C MET A 48 -0.82 -5.45 6.84
N TYR A 49 -1.86 -4.80 7.35
CA TYR A 49 -3.24 -5.29 7.36
C TYR A 49 -4.15 -4.27 6.68
N MET A 50 -5.17 -4.76 5.98
CA MET A 50 -6.15 -3.97 5.25
C MET A 50 -7.52 -4.64 5.39
N ASP A 51 -8.56 -3.86 5.68
CA ASP A 51 -9.93 -4.38 5.68
C ASP A 51 -10.55 -4.13 4.30
N VAL A 52 -10.85 -5.24 3.60
CA VAL A 52 -11.46 -5.21 2.27
C VAL A 52 -12.82 -4.52 2.29
N SER A 53 -13.55 -4.61 3.41
CA SER A 53 -14.88 -4.02 3.57
C SER A 53 -14.85 -2.49 3.61
N ASP A 54 -13.72 -1.91 4.01
CA ASP A 54 -13.50 -0.47 4.16
C ASP A 54 -12.73 0.11 2.95
N LEU A 55 -12.62 -0.64 1.85
CA LEU A 55 -11.94 -0.15 0.65
C LEU A 55 -12.77 0.91 -0.08
N PRO A 56 -12.10 1.93 -0.67
CA PRO A 56 -12.80 2.88 -1.53
C PRO A 56 -13.53 2.18 -2.68
N GLN A 57 -14.79 2.55 -2.91
CA GLN A 57 -15.61 1.98 -3.99
C GLN A 57 -14.95 2.09 -5.36
N GLU A 58 -14.18 3.16 -5.61
CA GLU A 58 -13.41 3.34 -6.84
C GLU A 58 -12.32 2.27 -7.05
N THR A 59 -11.76 1.73 -5.96
CA THR A 59 -10.78 0.65 -6.01
C THR A 59 -11.47 -0.69 -6.27
N LEU A 60 -12.67 -0.89 -5.70
CA LEU A 60 -13.44 -2.13 -5.84
C LEU A 60 -14.12 -2.25 -7.20
N ARG A 61 -14.64 -1.15 -7.76
CA ARG A 61 -15.40 -1.13 -9.01
C ARG A 61 -14.77 -1.93 -10.16
N PRO A 62 -13.50 -1.71 -10.56
CA PRO A 62 -12.91 -2.49 -11.65
C PRO A 62 -12.84 -3.98 -11.34
N VAL A 63 -12.58 -4.35 -10.08
CA VAL A 63 -12.54 -5.75 -9.64
C VAL A 63 -13.92 -6.40 -9.73
N LEU A 64 -14.97 -5.67 -9.35
CA LEU A 64 -16.36 -6.15 -9.44
C LEU A 64 -16.79 -6.34 -10.91
N GLU A 65 -16.47 -5.39 -11.78
CA GLU A 65 -16.74 -5.49 -13.22
C GLU A 65 -16.03 -6.70 -13.85
N GLU A 66 -14.78 -6.94 -13.48
CA GLU A 66 -14.02 -8.12 -13.92
C GLU A 66 -14.63 -9.44 -13.41
N LEU A 67 -15.12 -9.47 -12.16
CA LEU A 67 -15.78 -10.64 -11.58
C LEU A 67 -17.11 -10.96 -12.26
N GLU A 68 -17.94 -9.95 -12.54
CA GLU A 68 -19.21 -10.11 -13.25
C GLU A 68 -18.99 -10.60 -14.69
N ALA A 69 -17.98 -10.04 -15.38
CA ALA A 69 -17.61 -10.47 -16.72
C ALA A 69 -17.11 -11.93 -16.75
N ALA A 70 -16.33 -12.35 -15.75
CA ALA A 70 -15.85 -13.72 -15.63
C ALA A 70 -16.99 -14.72 -15.36
N GLN A 71 -18.00 -14.34 -14.57
CA GLN A 71 -19.18 -15.18 -14.29
C GLN A 71 -20.10 -15.34 -15.49
N SER A 72 -20.17 -14.34 -16.36
CA SER A 72 -21.03 -14.35 -17.56
C SER A 72 -20.46 -15.20 -18.71
N GLN A 73 -19.24 -15.71 -18.58
CA GLN A 73 -18.56 -16.57 -19.57
C GLN A 73 -18.64 -18.07 -19.23
N VAL A 74 -19.40 -18.45 -18.20
CA VAL A 74 -19.62 -19.85 -17.75
C VAL A 74 -21.04 -20.32 -18.04
#